data_AF-C0QD49-F1
#
_entry.id   AF-C0QD49-F1
#
_cell.length_a   1.000
_cell.length_b   1.000
_cell.length_c   1.000
_cell.angle_alpha   90.00
_cell.angle_beta   90.00
_cell.angle_gamma   90.00
#
_symmetry.space_group_name_H-M   'P 1'
#
loop_
_entity.id
_entity.type
_entity.pdbx_description
1 polymer ?
#
loop_
_entity_poly.entity_id
_entity_poly.type
_entity_poly.pdbx_seq_one_letter_code
_entity_poly.pdbx_strand_id
1 'polypeptide(L)'
;MKSILADYDKDNQKVTVGTNAEPEDWVKVCTRFNDDVHRIRDVTDIEGFTALYQCFDDDNRSIFYLVNEDKSLFRLRRKRFLENIGTGGKKG
;
A
#
# COMPACT_ATOMS: atom_id res chain seq x y z
N MET A 1 -7.18 -10.93 2.02
CA MET A 1 -6.61 -9.59 2.30
C MET A 1 -7.39 -8.58 1.46
N LYS A 2 -7.66 -7.37 1.95
CA LYS A 2 -8.43 -6.38 1.18
C LYS A 2 -7.48 -5.51 0.35
N SER A 3 -7.87 -5.24 -0.89
CA SER A 3 -7.21 -4.33 -1.80
C SER A 3 -8.20 -3.35 -2.42
N ILE A 4 -7.70 -2.26 -2.98
CA ILE A 4 -8.49 -1.28 -3.76
C ILE A 4 -7.61 -0.69 -4.85
N LEU A 5 -8.20 -0.38 -6.00
CA LEU A 5 -7.49 0.32 -7.08
C LEU A 5 -6.96 1.67 -6.56
N ALA A 6 -5.77 2.03 -7.02
CA ALA A 6 -5.09 3.25 -6.61
C ALA A 6 -4.60 4.03 -7.83
N ASP A 7 -4.66 5.35 -7.71
CA ASP A 7 -3.95 6.24 -8.61
C ASP A 7 -2.60 6.57 -7.98
N TYR A 8 -1.52 6.29 -8.69
CA TYR A 8 -0.16 6.57 -8.23
C TYR A 8 0.55 7.53 -9.17
N ASP A 9 0.78 8.74 -8.66
CA ASP A 9 1.63 9.74 -9.29
C ASP A 9 3.09 9.43 -8.91
N LYS A 10 3.84 8.91 -9.88
CA LYS A 10 5.25 8.54 -9.71
C LYS A 10 6.15 9.75 -9.49
N ASP A 11 5.83 10.89 -10.10
CA ASP A 11 6.67 12.10 -10.04
C ASP A 11 6.59 12.75 -8.67
N ASN A 12 5.38 12.77 -8.08
CA ASN A 12 5.14 13.32 -6.75
C ASN A 12 5.13 12.27 -5.63
N GLN A 13 5.34 10.99 -5.96
CA GLN A 13 5.20 9.83 -5.07
C GLN A 13 3.87 9.79 -4.29
N LYS A 14 2.83 10.41 -4.87
CA LYS A 14 1.53 10.59 -4.25
C LYS A 14 0.63 9.44 -4.67
N VAL A 15 -0.01 8.81 -3.69
CA VAL A 15 -0.99 7.75 -3.92
C VAL A 15 -2.35 8.20 -3.42
N THR A 16 -3.39 7.91 -4.18
CA THR A 16 -4.78 8.15 -3.80
C THR A 16 -5.62 6.92 -4.12
N VAL A 17 -6.73 6.76 -3.40
CA VAL A 17 -7.72 5.73 -3.75
C VAL A 17 -8.33 6.10 -5.10
N GLY A 18 -8.43 5.11 -6.00
CA GLY A 18 -8.98 5.32 -7.34
C GLY A 18 -10.43 5.81 -7.29
N THR A 19 -10.82 6.60 -8.28
CA THR A 19 -12.20 7.11 -8.38
C THR A 19 -13.16 5.95 -8.63
N ASN A 20 -14.22 5.81 -7.81
CA ASN A 20 -15.15 4.67 -7.80
C ASN A 20 -14.48 3.30 -7.62
N ALA A 21 -13.31 3.24 -7.00
CA ALA A 21 -12.65 1.97 -6.74
C ALA A 21 -13.42 1.17 -5.67
N GLU A 22 -13.72 -0.08 -5.98
CA GLU A 22 -14.36 -0.99 -5.04
C GLU A 22 -13.33 -1.86 -4.32
N PRO A 23 -13.60 -2.27 -3.07
CA PRO A 23 -12.84 -3.29 -2.37
C PRO A 23 -12.76 -4.62 -3.13
N GLU A 24 -11.56 -5.09 -3.41
CA GLU A 24 -11.31 -6.40 -4.03
C GLU A 24 -10.50 -7.31 -3.10
N ASP A 25 -10.67 -8.62 -3.24
CA ASP A 25 -9.80 -9.60 -2.58
C ASP A 25 -8.43 -9.59 -3.26
N TRP A 26 -7.40 -9.20 -2.49
CA TRP A 26 -6.03 -9.12 -2.99
C TRP A 26 -5.53 -10.43 -3.59
N VAL A 27 -5.92 -11.58 -3.03
CA VAL A 27 -5.48 -12.89 -3.55
C VAL A 27 -6.02 -13.10 -4.96
N LYS A 28 -7.28 -12.72 -5.20
CA LYS A 28 -7.88 -12.78 -6.55
C LYS A 28 -7.23 -11.80 -7.51
N VAL A 29 -6.83 -10.62 -7.03
CA VAL A 29 -6.11 -9.62 -7.81
C VAL A 29 -4.76 -10.19 -8.24
N CYS A 30 -3.96 -10.76 -7.34
CA CYS A 30 -2.68 -11.40 -7.70
C CYS A 30 -2.87 -12.47 -8.78
N THR A 31 -3.84 -13.38 -8.61
CA THR A 31 -4.12 -14.42 -9.60
C THR A 31 -4.52 -13.84 -10.96
N ARG A 32 -5.28 -12.72 -10.99
CA ARG A 32 -5.66 -12.04 -12.25
C ARG A 32 -4.45 -11.53 -13.01
N PHE A 33 -3.40 -11.13 -12.30
CA PHE A 33 -2.15 -10.63 -12.87
C PHE A 33 -1.05 -11.70 -12.92
N ASN A 34 -1.41 -12.99 -12.92
CA ASN A 34 -0.46 -14.11 -12.96
C ASN A 34 0.61 -14.07 -11.85
N ASP A 35 0.25 -13.52 -10.69
CA ASP A 35 1.15 -13.24 -9.56
C ASP A 35 2.32 -12.31 -9.89
N ASP A 36 2.29 -11.64 -11.06
CA ASP A 36 3.24 -10.61 -11.47
C ASP A 36 2.88 -9.27 -10.81
N VAL A 37 3.15 -9.21 -9.50
CA VAL A 37 2.86 -8.08 -8.64
C VAL A 37 4.09 -7.67 -7.84
N HIS A 38 4.35 -6.36 -7.80
CA HIS A 38 5.53 -5.78 -7.17
C HIS A 38 5.15 -4.78 -6.09
N ARG A 39 5.73 -4.94 -4.90
CA ARG A 39 5.57 -3.98 -3.81
C ARG A 39 6.37 -2.72 -4.11
N ILE A 40 5.71 -1.57 -4.12
CA ILE A 40 6.34 -0.26 -4.40
C ILE A 40 6.78 0.42 -3.11
N ARG A 41 5.87 0.59 -2.15
CA ARG A 41 6.17 1.23 -0.87
C ARG A 41 5.18 0.87 0.23
N ASP A 42 5.59 1.12 1.47
CA ASP A 42 4.67 1.20 2.60
C ASP A 42 3.79 2.45 2.49
N VAL A 43 2.53 2.32 2.91
CA VAL A 43 1.53 3.39 2.92
C VAL A 43 1.16 3.63 4.38
N THR A 44 1.37 4.87 4.83
CA THR A 44 1.08 5.28 6.22
C THR A 44 0.12 6.47 6.30
N ASP A 45 -0.12 7.06 5.13
CA ASP A 45 -0.87 8.27 4.84
C ASP A 45 -2.33 7.98 4.44
N ILE A 46 -2.66 6.74 4.08
CA ILE A 46 -4.04 6.31 3.76
C ILE A 46 -4.54 5.34 4.82
N GLU A 47 -5.59 5.74 5.52
CA GLU A 47 -6.18 4.91 6.56
C GLU A 47 -6.75 3.60 5.96
N GLY A 48 -6.47 2.49 6.64
CA GLY A 48 -6.98 1.19 6.24
C GLY A 48 -6.17 0.49 5.15
N PHE A 49 -5.07 1.07 4.68
CA PHE A 49 -4.11 0.42 3.77
C PHE A 49 -2.69 0.56 4.31
N THR A 50 -1.83 -0.39 3.96
CA THR A 50 -0.51 -0.52 4.58
C THR A 50 0.60 -0.59 3.53
N ALA A 51 0.28 -0.92 2.28
CA ALA A 51 1.22 -1.00 1.19
C ALA A 51 0.60 -0.62 -0.15
N LEU A 52 1.46 -0.17 -1.07
CA LEU A 52 1.16 0.06 -2.47
C LEU A 52 1.86 -1.01 -3.31
N TYR A 53 1.09 -1.64 -4.19
CA TYR A 53 1.56 -2.61 -5.17
C TYR A 53 1.34 -2.11 -6.58
N GLN A 54 2.21 -2.55 -7.49
CA GLN A 54 2.09 -2.41 -8.94
C GLN A 54 1.86 -3.80 -9.52
N CYS A 55 0.84 -3.93 -10.35
CA CYS A 55 0.53 -5.12 -11.12
C CYS A 55 0.71 -4.79 -12.60
N PHE A 56 1.07 -5.79 -13.40
CA PHE A 56 1.16 -5.66 -14.86
C PHE A 56 0.02 -6.43 -15.51
N ASP A 57 -0.80 -5.75 -16.30
CA ASP A 57 -1.79 -6.42 -17.14
C ASP A 57 -1.15 -7.09 -18.38
N ASP A 58 -1.95 -7.83 -19.14
CA ASP A 58 -1.48 -8.52 -20.35
C ASP A 58 -0.97 -7.54 -21.44
N ASP A 59 -1.40 -6.26 -21.38
CA ASP A 59 -0.92 -5.18 -22.24
C ASP A 59 0.35 -4.51 -21.68
N ASN A 60 0.95 -5.07 -20.62
CA ASN A 60 2.11 -4.54 -19.89
C ASN A 60 1.88 -3.13 -19.30
N ARG A 61 0.62 -2.78 -19.02
CA ARG A 61 0.24 -1.53 -18.37
C ARG A 61 0.33 -1.72 -16.86
N SER A 62 0.87 -0.68 -16.23
CA SER A 62 1.00 -0.64 -14.77
C SER A 62 -0.33 -0.27 -14.13
N ILE A 63 -0.86 -1.16 -13.30
CA ILE A 63 -2.05 -0.92 -12.49
C ILE A 63 -1.63 -0.92 -11.02
N PHE A 64 -2.08 0.06 -10.25
CA PHE A 64 -1.67 0.20 -8.85
C PHE A 64 -2.80 -0.20 -7.90
N TYR A 65 -2.44 -0.88 -6.83
CA TYR A 65 -3.36 -1.32 -5.79
C TYR A 65 -2.85 -0.94 -4.40
N LEU A 66 -3.74 -0.38 -3.59
CA LEU A 66 -3.52 -0.24 -2.15
C LEU A 66 -3.97 -1.53 -1.47
N VAL A 67 -3.11 -2.09 -0.64
CA VAL A 67 -3.33 -3.38 0.01
C VAL A 67 -3.29 -3.22 1.52
N ASN A 68 -4.22 -3.87 2.20
CA ASN A 68 -4.16 -4.09 3.63
C ASN A 68 -3.46 -5.42 3.92
N GLU A 69 -2.13 -5.37 3.95
CA GLU A 69 -1.30 -6.44 4.50
C GLU A 69 -1.46 -6.38 6.02
N ASP A 70 -2.37 -7.22 6.55
CA ASP A 70 -2.68 -7.45 7.96
C ASP A 70 -2.45 -6.26 8.92
N LYS A 71 -3.55 -5.56 9.27
CA LYS A 71 -3.57 -4.41 10.19
C LYS A 71 -2.78 -4.63 11.48
N SER A 72 -2.63 -5.86 11.96
CA SER A 72 -1.95 -6.14 13.24
C SER A 72 -0.44 -5.91 13.17
N LEU A 73 0.23 -6.34 12.10
CA LEU A 73 1.66 -6.10 11.86
C LEU A 73 1.94 -4.63 11.56
N PHE A 74 1.06 -3.97 10.81
CA PHE A 74 1.21 -2.54 10.54
C PHE A 74 1.05 -1.67 11.79
N ARG A 75 0.04 -1.92 12.64
CA ARG A 75 -0.13 -1.19 13.91
C ARG A 75 1.11 -1.30 14.78
N LEU A 76 1.72 -2.50 14.83
CA LEU A 76 2.96 -2.73 15.56
C LEU A 76 4.14 -1.95 14.95
N ARG A 77 4.30 -1.96 13.62
CA ARG A 77 5.35 -1.19 12.91
C ARG A 77 5.17 0.32 13.08
N ARG A 78 3.95 0.83 12.89
CA ARG A 78 3.59 2.25 13.09
C ARG A 78 3.83 2.70 14.52
N LYS A 79 3.44 1.89 15.51
CA LYS A 79 3.71 2.15 16.94
C LYS A 79 5.22 2.26 17.18
N ARG A 80 6.00 1.26 16.74
CA ARG A 80 7.47 1.28 16.88
C ARG A 80 8.13 2.45 16.17
N PHE A 81 7.64 2.81 14.98
CA PHE A 81 8.14 3.97 14.23
C PHE A 81 7.89 5.28 14.99
N LEU A 82 6.67 5.50 15.49
CA LEU A 82 6.34 6.68 16.30
C LEU A 82 7.13 6.71 17.62
N GLU A 83 7.31 5.56 18.28
CA GLU A 83 8.14 5.43 19.49
C GLU A 83 9.61 5.78 19.21
N ASN A 84 10.15 5.35 18.07
CA ASN A 84 11.54 5.64 17.66
C ASN A 84 11.75 7.09 17.19
N ILE A 85 10.71 7.77 16.70
CA ILE A 85 10.79 9.21 16.38
C ILE A 85 10.70 10.04 17.69
N GLY A 86 10.05 9.52 18.72
CA GLY A 86 9.96 10.15 20.04
C GLY A 86 11.25 10.10 20.88
N THR A 87 12.22 9.25 20.55
CA THR A 87 13.50 9.12 21.29
C THR A 87 14.64 9.99 20.74
N GLY A 88 14.39 10.81 19.70
CA GLY A 88 15.30 11.88 19.28
C GLY A 88 15.25 13.14 20.16
N GLY A 89 14.37 13.18 21.17
CA GLY A 89 14.09 14.38 21.96
C GLY A 89 14.37 14.26 23.46
N LYS A 90 15.54 13.76 23.89
CA LYS A 90 16.09 14.06 25.22
C LYS A 90 17.62 14.03 25.23
N LYS A 91 18.23 15.20 25.13
CA LYS A 91 19.34 15.67 26.00
C LYS A 91 19.08 17.17 26.14
N GLY A 92 18.82 17.70 27.33
CA GLY A 92 19.65 17.58 28.52
C GLY A 92 20.39 18.90 28.65
#